data_AF-A0A3E0NKK9-F1
#
_entry.id   AF-A0A3E0NKK9-F1
#
_cell.length_a   1.000
_cell.length_b   1.000
_cell.length_c   1.000
_cell.angle_alpha   90.00
_cell.angle_beta   90.00
_cell.angle_gamma   90.00
#
_symmetry.space_group_name_H-M   'P 1'
#
loop_
_entity.id
_entity.type
_entity.pdbx_description
1 polymer ?
#
loop_
_entity_poly.entity_id
_entity_poly.type
_entity_poly.pdbx_seq_one_letter_code
_entity_poly.pdbx_strand_id
1 'polypeptide(L)'
;MSRPSQSGQGAAPTPSVRRSGDDVLVRLDFTDEVAYYAWIERLRSASPILRLAERLDEGARLRIESVHGAQRDELVAEVRQVFRSGADLWGTLIEVCEDEAGEESPDGPQESAEPSAEPDGKQGGEGEVEGDPDPDDDDETTRRGETYGASAFFELQKLNPNQKMMLATRANRQQRQLLLRDTSQAIQMALLSNPRLESKELLEIARNPQTTGGVLQRLANDQRWGSNYEVQLALVRNPQTPSPIAIRLLELMRTSDLRFLAKSQALRENVRKAALRVYLKRAP
;
A
#
# COMPACT_ATOMS: atom_id res chain seq x y z
N MET A 1 22.17 -28.85 22.04
CA MET A 1 21.11 -27.81 22.10
C MET A 1 21.79 -26.48 22.34
N SER A 2 22.11 -25.74 21.28
CA SER A 2 22.78 -24.43 21.40
C SER A 2 21.79 -23.35 20.98
N ARG A 3 21.45 -22.47 21.93
CA ARG A 3 20.68 -21.25 21.66
C ARG A 3 21.56 -20.29 20.85
N PRO A 4 21.07 -19.68 19.77
CA PRO A 4 21.83 -18.63 19.11
C PRO A 4 21.75 -17.34 19.96
N SER A 5 22.93 -16.76 20.15
CA SER A 5 23.20 -15.53 20.86
C SER A 5 22.48 -14.33 20.23
N GLN A 6 21.68 -13.60 21.01
CA GLN A 6 21.32 -12.22 20.69
C GLN A 6 22.52 -11.32 20.98
N SER A 7 23.18 -10.83 19.95
CA SER A 7 24.25 -9.84 20.06
C SER A 7 23.91 -8.66 19.16
N GLY A 8 23.51 -7.54 19.76
CA GLY A 8 23.23 -6.29 19.04
C GLY A 8 22.28 -5.34 19.76
N GLN A 9 22.40 -5.19 21.08
CA GLN A 9 21.77 -4.05 21.78
C GLN A 9 22.82 -2.93 21.83
N GLY A 10 22.78 -2.05 20.82
CA GLY A 10 23.52 -0.79 20.85
C GLY A 10 23.06 0.05 22.04
N ALA A 11 23.99 0.75 22.69
CA ALA A 11 23.68 1.57 23.86
C ALA A 11 22.65 2.66 23.49
N ALA A 12 21.63 2.83 24.34
CA ALA A 12 20.61 3.85 24.13
C ALA A 12 21.24 5.26 24.20
N PRO A 13 20.82 6.21 23.34
CA PRO A 13 21.33 7.58 23.37
C PRO A 13 21.02 8.21 24.73
N THR A 14 21.92 9.05 25.23
CA THR A 14 21.68 9.82 26.45
C THR A 14 20.99 11.13 26.07
N PRO A 15 19.71 11.33 26.42
CA PRO A 15 19.00 12.55 26.06
C PRO A 15 19.44 13.71 26.97
N SER A 16 19.71 14.85 26.35
CA SER A 16 19.89 16.12 27.06
C SER A 16 18.77 17.09 26.65
N VAL A 17 18.11 17.67 27.64
CA VAL A 17 16.98 18.60 27.42
C VAL A 17 17.44 20.02 27.72
N ARG A 18 17.18 20.95 26.80
CA ARG A 18 17.36 22.39 27.02
C ARG A 18 16.06 23.12 26.68
N ARG A 19 15.60 23.98 27.58
CA ARG A 19 14.46 24.88 27.31
C ARG A 19 14.97 26.16 26.67
N SER A 20 14.32 26.60 25.59
CA SER A 20 14.62 27.86 24.91
C SER A 20 13.31 28.59 24.57
N GLY A 21 12.83 29.43 25.50
CA GLY A 21 11.53 30.09 25.35
C GLY A 21 10.37 29.10 25.47
N ASP A 22 9.42 29.16 24.54
CA ASP A 22 8.27 28.24 24.46
C ASP A 22 8.61 26.89 23.79
N ASP A 23 9.79 26.78 23.17
CA ASP A 23 10.25 25.56 22.51
C ASP A 23 11.17 24.76 23.44
N VAL A 24 10.97 23.44 23.48
CA VAL A 24 11.83 22.51 24.19
C VAL A 24 12.74 21.80 23.19
N LEU A 25 14.05 21.98 23.33
CA LEU A 25 15.06 21.28 22.52
C LEU A 25 15.49 20.00 23.25
N VAL A 26 15.27 18.86 22.62
CA VAL A 26 15.78 17.56 23.07
C VAL A 26 16.91 17.13 22.15
N ARG A 27 18.13 17.09 22.67
CA ARG A 27 19.30 16.64 21.93
C ARG A 27 19.63 15.19 22.29
N LEU A 28 19.78 14.38 21.26
CA LEU A 28 20.11 12.95 21.33
C LEU A 28 21.45 12.72 20.66
N ASP A 29 22.49 12.53 21.45
CA ASP A 29 23.82 12.18 20.94
C ASP A 29 23.95 10.65 20.86
N PHE A 30 24.18 10.15 19.64
CA PHE A 30 24.36 8.73 19.34
C PHE A 30 25.85 8.44 19.12
N THR A 31 26.35 7.41 19.80
CA THR A 31 27.71 6.89 19.60
C THR A 31 27.77 5.82 18.51
N ASP A 32 26.67 5.08 18.33
CA ASP A 32 26.53 4.00 17.36
C ASP A 32 25.71 4.45 16.15
N GLU A 33 26.28 4.27 14.96
CA GLU A 33 25.68 4.67 13.68
C GLU A 33 24.40 3.85 13.41
N VAL A 34 24.42 2.56 13.76
CA VAL A 34 23.26 1.68 13.59
C VAL A 34 22.12 2.13 14.49
N ALA A 35 22.41 2.47 15.75
CA ALA A 35 21.43 3.00 16.68
C ALA A 35 20.87 4.36 16.24
N TYR A 36 21.70 5.22 15.64
CA TYR A 36 21.30 6.50 15.07
C TYR A 36 20.26 6.30 13.94
N TYR A 37 20.60 5.53 12.91
CA TYR A 37 19.67 5.31 11.79
C TYR A 37 18.42 4.55 12.23
N ALA A 38 18.54 3.56 13.12
CA ALA A 38 17.38 2.87 13.68
C ALA A 38 16.45 3.82 14.46
N TRP A 39 17.01 4.81 15.16
CA TRP A 39 16.23 5.86 15.81
C TRP A 39 15.52 6.77 14.82
N ILE A 40 16.22 7.24 13.78
CA ILE A 40 15.62 8.06 12.71
C ILE A 40 14.50 7.30 11.98
N GLU A 41 14.70 6.02 11.69
CA GLU A 41 13.68 5.17 11.08
C GLU A 41 12.48 4.96 12.03
N ARG A 42 12.73 4.79 13.33
CA ARG A 42 11.69 4.67 14.35
C ARG A 42 10.86 5.94 14.51
N LEU A 43 11.48 7.12 14.41
CA LEU A 43 10.78 8.40 14.40
C LEU A 43 9.82 8.55 13.21
N ARG A 44 10.19 8.01 12.04
CA ARG A 44 9.38 8.08 10.81
C ARG A 44 8.29 7.02 10.70
N SER A 45 8.39 5.94 11.50
CA SER A 45 7.53 4.75 11.38
C SER A 45 6.67 4.46 12.61
N ALA A 46 6.95 5.10 13.73
CA ALA A 46 6.23 4.95 14.99
C ALA A 46 6.11 6.30 15.70
N SER A 47 5.21 6.39 16.69
CA SER A 47 5.23 7.46 17.70
C SER A 47 6.16 7.02 18.84
N PRO A 48 7.47 7.36 18.81
CA PRO A 48 8.39 6.83 19.79
C PRO A 48 8.14 7.44 21.17
N ILE A 49 8.53 6.70 22.19
CA ILE A 49 8.59 7.20 23.56
C ILE A 49 10.02 7.67 23.83
N LEU A 50 10.17 8.96 24.14
CA LEU A 50 11.38 9.52 24.74
C LEU A 50 11.37 9.26 26.24
N ARG A 51 12.50 8.88 26.80
CA ARG A 51 12.67 8.77 28.27
C ARG A 51 13.51 9.92 28.75
N LEU A 52 12.89 10.88 29.42
CA LEU A 52 13.52 12.12 29.86
C LEU A 52 13.55 12.18 31.38
N ALA A 53 14.60 12.76 31.97
CA ALA A 53 14.66 12.97 33.42
C ALA A 53 13.65 14.02 33.89
N GLU A 54 13.24 14.91 32.99
CA GLU A 54 12.29 15.98 33.26
C GLU A 54 10.93 15.67 32.63
N ARG A 55 9.86 16.10 33.32
CA ARG A 55 8.49 16.03 32.81
C ARG A 55 8.26 17.16 31.80
N LEU A 56 7.73 16.81 30.64
CA LEU A 56 7.24 17.76 29.64
C LEU A 56 5.72 17.96 29.78
N ASP A 57 5.21 19.06 29.24
CA ASP A 57 3.78 19.33 29.19
C ASP A 57 3.17 18.70 27.93
N GLU A 58 1.95 18.16 28.06
CA GLU A 58 1.20 17.65 26.91
C GLU A 58 0.82 18.81 25.98
N GLY A 59 0.99 18.60 24.67
CA GLY A 59 0.85 19.64 23.64
C GLY A 59 2.08 20.54 23.47
N ALA A 60 3.15 20.35 24.25
CA ALA A 60 4.39 21.10 24.06
C ALA A 60 5.04 20.73 22.71
N ARG A 61 5.49 21.75 21.98
CA ARG A 61 6.30 21.56 20.78
C ARG A 61 7.75 21.31 21.16
N LEU A 62 8.30 20.25 20.60
CA LEU A 62 9.66 19.79 20.79
C LEU A 62 10.42 19.95 19.48
N ARG A 63 11.63 20.51 19.57
CA ARG A 63 12.65 20.31 18.54
C ARG A 63 13.56 19.19 18.99
N ILE A 64 13.74 18.16 18.18
CA ILE A 64 14.58 17.02 18.49
C ILE A 64 15.77 17.03 17.55
N GLU A 65 16.95 17.27 18.11
CA GLU A 65 18.22 17.24 17.39
C GLU A 65 18.89 15.88 17.64
N SER A 66 18.95 15.03 16.62
CA SER A 66 19.66 13.75 16.66
C SER A 66 21.04 13.94 16.03
N VAL A 67 22.11 13.60 16.77
CA VAL A 67 23.50 13.84 16.32
C VAL A 67 24.29 12.53 16.35
N HIS A 68 25.00 12.23 15.26
CA HIS A 68 26.00 11.14 15.20
C HIS A 68 27.22 11.61 14.42
N GLY A 69 28.39 11.69 15.07
CA GLY A 69 29.62 12.16 14.44
C GLY A 69 29.46 13.55 13.81
N ALA A 70 29.50 13.62 12.47
CA ALA A 70 29.28 14.85 11.70
C ALA A 70 27.83 15.03 11.22
N GLN A 71 26.98 14.01 11.35
CA GLN A 71 25.58 14.03 10.93
C GLN A 71 24.69 14.65 12.00
N ARG A 72 23.71 15.43 11.56
CA ARG A 72 22.70 16.07 12.40
C ARG A 72 21.36 16.03 11.68
N ASP A 73 20.35 15.48 12.32
CA ASP A 73 18.97 15.49 11.88
C ASP A 73 18.13 16.26 12.91
N GLU A 74 17.43 17.29 12.44
CA GLU A 74 16.51 18.08 13.24
C GLU A 74 15.07 17.75 12.83
N LEU A 75 14.19 17.62 13.81
CA LEU A 75 12.77 17.42 13.57
C LEU A 75 11.92 18.13 14.62
N VAL A 76 10.70 18.50 14.22
CA VAL A 76 9.70 19.06 15.12
C VAL A 76 8.69 17.98 15.50
N ALA A 77 8.36 17.89 16.77
CA ALA A 77 7.37 16.94 17.29
C ALA A 77 6.50 17.60 18.36
N GLU A 78 5.31 17.04 18.59
CA GLU A 78 4.42 17.46 19.67
C GLU A 78 4.32 16.36 20.73
N VAL A 79 4.32 16.77 22.00
CA VAL A 79 4.09 15.83 23.12
C VAL A 79 2.63 15.41 23.12
N ARG A 80 2.36 14.12 22.88
CA ARG A 80 0.99 13.58 22.93
C ARG A 80 0.58 13.10 24.30
N GLN A 81 1.51 12.50 25.04
CA GLN A 81 1.20 11.94 26.34
C GLN A 81 2.47 11.86 27.19
N VAL A 82 2.33 12.15 28.49
CA VAL A 82 3.44 12.00 29.44
C VAL A 82 3.05 11.07 30.58
N PHE A 83 3.88 10.07 30.83
CA PHE A 83 3.63 9.05 31.85
C PHE A 83 4.90 8.73 32.64
N ARG A 84 4.74 8.21 33.86
CA ARG A 84 5.89 7.80 34.69
C ARG A 84 6.56 6.57 34.09
N SER A 85 7.87 6.65 33.83
CA SER A 85 8.67 5.57 33.28
C SER A 85 9.81 5.20 34.24
N GLY A 86 9.46 4.58 35.37
CA GLY A 86 10.40 4.24 36.45
C GLY A 86 10.44 5.29 37.56
N ALA A 87 11.45 5.18 38.45
CA ALA A 87 11.57 6.04 39.63
C ALA A 87 11.90 7.50 39.26
N ASP A 88 12.85 7.69 38.33
CA ASP A 88 13.46 9.00 38.05
C ASP A 88 13.31 9.48 36.61
N LEU A 89 12.55 8.76 35.77
CA LEU A 89 12.35 9.10 34.36
C LEU A 89 10.87 9.22 34.00
N TRP A 90 10.60 10.08 33.03
CA TRP A 90 9.31 10.31 32.40
C TRP A 90 9.33 9.77 30.97
N GLY A 91 8.33 8.96 30.63
CA GLY A 91 8.05 8.55 29.27
C GLY A 91 7.23 9.64 28.58
N THR A 92 7.77 10.22 27.54
CA THR A 92 7.12 11.23 26.71
C THR A 92 6.83 10.60 25.35
N LEU A 93 5.55 10.33 25.09
CA LEU A 93 5.10 9.92 23.77
C LEU A 93 5.06 11.15 22.86
N ILE A 94 5.77 11.08 21.74
CA ILE A 94 5.86 12.18 20.79
C ILE A 94 5.27 11.79 19.44
N GLU A 95 4.68 12.76 18.76
CA GLU A 95 4.24 12.64 17.38
C GLU A 95 5.01 13.66 16.53
N VAL A 96 5.70 13.20 15.49
CA VAL A 96 6.46 14.07 14.59
C VAL A 96 5.45 14.92 13.81
N CYS A 97 5.63 16.24 13.86
CA CYS A 97 4.89 17.15 13.00
C CYS A 97 5.54 17.08 11.61
N GLU A 98 4.80 16.64 10.60
CA GLU A 98 5.25 16.81 9.21
C GLU A 98 5.29 18.32 8.94
N ASP A 99 6.50 18.89 8.87
CA ASP A 99 6.69 20.29 8.51
C ASP A 99 6.18 20.51 7.08
N GLU A 100 4.99 21.08 6.95
CA GLU A 100 4.54 21.78 5.75
C GLU A 100 5.36 23.07 5.61
N ALA A 101 6.58 22.96 5.09
CA ALA A 101 7.42 24.08 4.67
C ALA A 101 8.41 23.59 3.59
N GLY A 102 8.46 24.14 2.37
CA GLY A 102 7.75 25.25 1.79
C GLY A 102 7.86 25.22 0.26
N GLU A 103 6.95 25.94 -0.37
CA GLU A 103 6.95 26.25 -1.80
C GLU A 103 8.26 26.96 -2.20
N GLU A 104 9.01 26.39 -3.13
CA GLU A 104 9.92 27.15 -3.99
C GLU A 104 9.69 26.72 -5.44
N SER A 105 8.87 27.49 -6.14
CA SER A 105 9.07 27.71 -7.57
C SER A 105 10.30 28.60 -7.74
N PRO A 106 11.16 28.30 -8.72
CA PRO A 106 11.46 29.32 -9.72
C PRO A 106 11.42 28.70 -11.12
N ASP A 107 10.58 29.22 -12.01
CA ASP A 107 10.93 30.30 -12.94
C ASP A 107 11.80 29.77 -14.10
N GLY A 108 11.20 29.76 -15.29
CA GLY A 108 11.88 29.38 -16.53
C GLY A 108 12.96 30.38 -16.91
N PRO A 109 13.80 30.01 -17.90
CA PRO A 109 13.69 30.78 -19.14
C PRO A 109 13.54 29.89 -20.36
N GLN A 110 12.68 30.38 -21.26
CA GLN A 110 12.64 30.03 -22.67
C GLN A 110 14.00 30.35 -23.32
N GLU A 111 14.55 29.43 -24.11
CA GLU A 111 15.44 29.80 -25.21
C GLU A 111 15.08 29.00 -26.45
N SER A 112 14.54 29.74 -27.40
CA SER A 112 14.22 29.41 -28.78
C SER A 112 15.49 29.25 -29.62
N ALA A 113 15.55 28.17 -30.42
CA ALA A 113 16.20 28.18 -31.73
C ALA A 113 15.90 26.88 -32.50
N GLU A 114 14.95 26.93 -33.44
CA GLU A 114 15.12 26.21 -34.73
C GLU A 114 16.13 27.02 -35.58
N PRO A 115 16.82 26.42 -36.56
CA PRO A 115 16.17 26.28 -37.86
C PRO A 115 16.48 24.99 -38.64
N SER A 116 15.55 24.72 -39.55
CA SER A 116 15.51 23.79 -40.66
C SER A 116 16.80 23.56 -41.44
N ALA A 117 16.96 22.34 -41.98
CA ALA A 117 17.12 22.09 -43.42
C ALA A 117 17.14 20.58 -43.72
N GLU A 118 16.17 20.12 -44.52
CA GLU A 118 16.31 18.91 -45.36
C GLU A 118 17.36 19.17 -46.48
N PRO A 119 17.87 18.15 -47.19
CA PRO A 119 17.10 17.58 -48.30
C PRO A 119 17.29 16.06 -48.58
N ASP A 120 16.22 15.52 -49.16
CA ASP A 120 16.12 14.53 -50.25
C ASP A 120 17.12 13.37 -50.40
N GLY A 121 16.58 12.15 -50.56
CA GLY A 121 17.34 11.02 -51.09
C GLY A 121 16.60 9.67 -51.18
N LYS A 122 15.59 9.62 -52.05
CA LYS A 122 14.85 8.48 -52.63
C LYS A 122 15.40 7.03 -52.55
N GLN A 123 14.42 6.12 -52.70
CA GLN A 123 14.42 4.71 -53.15
C GLN A 123 14.37 3.71 -51.98
N GLY A 124 13.35 2.86 -51.84
CA GLY A 124 12.48 2.22 -52.83
C GLY A 124 12.52 0.72 -52.55
N GLY A 125 11.40 0.01 -52.60
CA GLY A 125 11.41 -1.45 -52.53
C GLY A 125 10.26 -2.07 -51.75
N GLU A 126 9.23 -2.45 -52.49
CA GLU A 126 8.11 -3.30 -52.11
C GLU A 126 8.59 -4.71 -51.73
N GLY A 127 7.86 -5.40 -50.85
CA GLY A 127 8.14 -6.80 -50.52
C GLY A 127 7.23 -7.36 -49.44
N GLU A 128 5.98 -7.63 -49.81
CA GLU A 128 5.10 -8.59 -49.12
C GLU A 128 5.70 -10.00 -49.22
N VAL A 129 5.82 -10.72 -48.10
CA VAL A 129 5.83 -12.19 -48.09
C VAL A 129 5.14 -12.68 -46.81
N GLU A 130 3.94 -13.23 -46.97
CA GLU A 130 3.31 -14.16 -46.03
C GLU A 130 4.15 -15.44 -45.91
N GLY A 131 4.27 -15.97 -44.70
CA GLY A 131 4.80 -17.29 -44.44
C GLY A 131 4.65 -17.67 -42.98
N ASP A 132 3.52 -18.31 -42.66
CA ASP A 132 3.42 -19.19 -41.48
C ASP A 132 4.49 -20.29 -41.57
N PRO A 133 5.07 -20.67 -40.43
CA PRO A 133 4.93 -22.06 -40.05
C PRO A 133 4.68 -22.24 -38.54
N ASP A 134 3.73 -23.13 -38.23
CA ASP A 134 3.58 -23.86 -36.97
C ASP A 134 3.67 -25.36 -37.35
N PRO A 135 3.97 -26.34 -36.48
CA PRO A 135 4.46 -26.32 -35.09
C PRO A 135 5.65 -27.30 -34.85
N ASP A 136 6.10 -27.35 -33.59
CA ASP A 136 6.84 -28.43 -32.90
C ASP A 136 8.35 -28.29 -32.66
N ASP A 137 8.65 -28.40 -31.35
CA ASP A 137 9.91 -28.60 -30.63
C ASP A 137 10.97 -27.48 -30.67
N ASP A 138 10.95 -26.65 -29.62
CA ASP A 138 12.06 -26.64 -28.66
C ASP A 138 11.61 -26.04 -27.31
N ASP A 139 11.47 -26.95 -26.35
CA ASP A 139 11.15 -26.76 -24.93
C ASP A 139 12.20 -25.91 -24.18
N GLU A 140 12.19 -24.58 -24.38
CA GLU A 140 13.06 -23.68 -23.60
C GLU A 140 12.42 -22.34 -23.21
N THR A 141 11.10 -22.30 -23.00
CA THR A 141 10.44 -21.07 -22.50
C THR A 141 10.03 -21.15 -21.02
N THR A 142 10.19 -22.30 -20.36
CA THR A 142 9.65 -22.53 -19.01
C THR A 142 10.61 -22.14 -17.87
N ARG A 143 11.93 -21.98 -18.11
CA ARG A 143 12.91 -21.72 -17.02
C ARG A 143 13.28 -20.25 -16.78
N ARG A 144 12.89 -19.31 -17.65
CA ARG A 144 13.31 -17.89 -17.56
C ARG A 144 12.33 -16.99 -16.77
N GLY A 145 11.10 -17.46 -16.53
CA GLY A 145 10.10 -16.75 -15.73
C GLY A 145 10.25 -16.92 -14.21
N GLU A 146 10.95 -17.96 -13.77
CA GLU A 146 10.98 -18.37 -12.36
C GLU A 146 11.92 -17.51 -11.50
N THR A 147 13.00 -16.96 -12.10
CA THR A 147 14.01 -16.18 -11.36
C THR A 147 13.57 -14.73 -11.09
N TYR A 148 12.83 -14.10 -12.01
CA TYR A 148 12.33 -12.72 -11.83
C TYR A 148 11.15 -12.64 -10.86
N GLY A 149 10.25 -13.65 -10.88
CA GLY A 149 9.12 -13.73 -9.95
C GLY A 149 9.58 -13.94 -8.51
N ALA A 150 10.61 -14.78 -8.31
CA ALA A 150 11.23 -14.99 -7.01
C ALA A 150 11.82 -13.68 -6.45
N SER A 151 12.55 -12.90 -7.27
CA SER A 151 13.14 -11.62 -6.81
C SER A 151 12.07 -10.63 -6.34
N ALA A 152 11.01 -10.43 -7.13
CA ALA A 152 9.91 -9.52 -6.77
C ALA A 152 9.18 -9.97 -5.48
N PHE A 153 9.03 -11.28 -5.28
CA PHE A 153 8.45 -11.84 -4.08
C PHE A 153 9.34 -11.64 -2.85
N PHE A 154 10.64 -11.91 -2.97
CA PHE A 154 11.60 -11.68 -1.88
C PHE A 154 11.72 -10.20 -1.51
N GLU A 155 11.66 -9.30 -2.48
CA GLU A 155 11.62 -7.85 -2.23
C GLU A 155 10.36 -7.45 -1.46
N LEU A 156 9.19 -7.92 -1.89
CA LEU A 156 7.92 -7.66 -1.21
C LEU A 156 7.90 -8.20 0.23
N GLN A 157 8.52 -9.35 0.49
CA GLN A 157 8.58 -9.92 1.84
C GLN A 157 9.43 -9.08 2.81
N LYS A 158 10.43 -8.35 2.32
CA LYS A 158 11.27 -7.47 3.15
C LYS A 158 10.55 -6.17 3.54
N LEU A 159 9.52 -5.79 2.79
CA LEU A 159 8.77 -4.55 3.04
C LEU A 159 7.83 -4.69 4.23
N ASN A 160 7.77 -3.64 5.04
CA ASN A 160 6.77 -3.53 6.10
C ASN A 160 5.36 -3.29 5.52
N PRO A 161 4.28 -3.48 6.30
CA PRO A 161 2.91 -3.32 5.79
C PRO A 161 2.61 -1.94 5.18
N ASN A 162 3.18 -0.87 5.72
CA ASN A 162 3.00 0.50 5.21
C ASN A 162 3.73 0.70 3.87
N GLN A 163 4.95 0.19 3.74
CA GLN A 163 5.71 0.19 2.49
C GLN A 163 5.00 -0.63 1.41
N LYS A 164 4.44 -1.79 1.76
CA LYS A 164 3.61 -2.59 0.84
C LYS A 164 2.36 -1.82 0.40
N MET A 165 1.71 -1.12 1.33
CA MET A 165 0.55 -0.27 1.02
C MET A 165 0.93 0.89 0.07
N MET A 166 2.03 1.60 0.35
CA MET A 166 2.56 2.65 -0.52
C MET A 166 3.02 2.12 -1.88
N LEU A 167 3.56 0.90 -1.92
CA LEU A 167 3.92 0.25 -3.18
C LEU A 167 2.67 -0.16 -3.97
N ALA A 168 1.62 -0.65 -3.31
CA ALA A 168 0.39 -1.12 -3.95
C ALA A 168 -0.26 -0.08 -4.88
N THR A 169 -0.22 1.19 -4.50
CA THR A 169 -0.77 2.30 -5.30
C THR A 169 -0.05 2.50 -6.63
N ARG A 170 1.24 2.16 -6.71
CA ARG A 170 2.12 2.33 -7.88
C ARG A 170 2.70 1.00 -8.42
N ALA A 171 2.18 -0.11 -7.93
CA ALA A 171 2.71 -1.45 -8.21
C ALA A 171 2.65 -1.79 -9.71
N ASN A 172 3.72 -2.44 -10.19
CA ASN A 172 3.76 -3.05 -11.52
C ASN A 172 2.96 -4.35 -11.56
N ARG A 173 2.75 -4.94 -12.75
CA ARG A 173 1.92 -6.14 -12.93
C ARG A 173 2.33 -7.32 -12.04
N GLN A 174 3.62 -7.59 -11.92
CA GLN A 174 4.14 -8.69 -11.08
C GLN A 174 3.88 -8.42 -9.59
N GLN A 175 4.16 -7.21 -9.13
CA GLN A 175 3.90 -6.80 -7.75
C GLN A 175 2.41 -6.85 -7.41
N ARG A 176 1.53 -6.44 -8.32
CA ARG A 176 0.07 -6.55 -8.13
C ARG A 176 -0.37 -8.00 -7.95
N GLN A 177 0.09 -8.91 -8.81
CA GLN A 177 -0.23 -10.33 -8.69
C GLN A 177 0.18 -10.93 -7.34
N LEU A 178 1.31 -10.49 -6.79
CA LEU A 178 1.77 -10.92 -5.48
C LEU A 178 0.96 -10.27 -4.34
N LEU A 179 0.69 -8.97 -4.43
CA LEU A 179 -0.08 -8.21 -3.44
C LEU A 179 -1.57 -8.60 -3.40
N LEU A 180 -2.13 -9.13 -4.49
CA LEU A 180 -3.50 -9.67 -4.53
C LEU A 180 -3.73 -10.83 -3.55
N ARG A 181 -2.65 -11.56 -3.22
CA ARG A 181 -2.69 -12.70 -2.28
C ARG A 181 -2.55 -12.27 -0.83
N ASP A 182 -2.27 -10.98 -0.57
CA ASP A 182 -2.14 -10.45 0.78
C ASP A 182 -3.51 -10.35 1.46
N THR A 183 -3.56 -10.65 2.75
CA THR A 183 -4.80 -10.64 3.55
C THR A 183 -5.07 -9.28 4.21
N SER A 184 -4.11 -8.36 4.16
CA SER A 184 -4.26 -7.04 4.75
C SER A 184 -5.28 -6.18 3.99
N GLN A 185 -6.32 -5.74 4.70
CA GLN A 185 -7.32 -4.82 4.16
C GLN A 185 -6.68 -3.51 3.65
N ALA A 186 -5.70 -2.96 4.38
CA ALA A 186 -5.06 -1.70 4.00
C ALA A 186 -4.34 -1.81 2.64
N ILE A 187 -3.63 -2.92 2.42
CA ILE A 187 -2.92 -3.18 1.16
C ILE A 187 -3.91 -3.37 0.02
N GLN A 188 -4.99 -4.13 0.23
CA GLN A 188 -6.02 -4.32 -0.79
C GLN A 188 -6.75 -3.02 -1.14
N MET A 189 -7.03 -2.15 -0.16
CA MET A 189 -7.61 -0.82 -0.42
C MET A 189 -6.67 0.07 -1.22
N ALA A 190 -5.37 0.02 -0.94
CA ALA A 190 -4.37 0.73 -1.73
C ALA A 190 -4.24 0.19 -3.16
N LEU A 191 -4.31 -1.14 -3.34
CA LEU A 191 -4.37 -1.79 -4.66
C LEU A 191 -5.54 -1.27 -5.49
N LEU A 192 -6.74 -1.13 -4.90
CA LEU A 192 -7.91 -0.58 -5.60
C LEU A 192 -7.72 0.86 -6.07
N SER A 193 -6.79 1.61 -5.47
CA SER A 193 -6.48 2.99 -5.88
C SER A 193 -5.48 3.06 -7.03
N ASN A 194 -4.87 1.94 -7.42
CA ASN A 194 -3.90 1.87 -8.51
C ASN A 194 -4.60 2.05 -9.88
N PRO A 195 -4.21 3.04 -10.71
CA PRO A 195 -4.85 3.29 -12.00
C PRO A 195 -4.57 2.19 -13.05
N ARG A 196 -3.56 1.33 -12.83
CA ARG A 196 -3.15 0.26 -13.74
C ARG A 196 -3.77 -1.10 -13.39
N LEU A 197 -4.73 -1.12 -12.45
CA LEU A 197 -5.42 -2.33 -12.05
C LEU A 197 -6.37 -2.82 -13.16
N GLU A 198 -6.40 -4.12 -13.41
CA GLU A 198 -7.19 -4.72 -14.48
C GLU A 198 -8.45 -5.43 -13.97
N SER A 199 -9.47 -5.56 -14.83
CA SER A 199 -10.72 -6.28 -14.52
C SER A 199 -10.51 -7.72 -14.04
N LYS A 200 -9.47 -8.41 -14.55
CA LYS A 200 -9.14 -9.79 -14.14
C LYS A 200 -8.66 -9.84 -12.68
N GLU A 201 -7.80 -8.90 -12.31
CA GLU A 201 -7.26 -8.77 -10.94
C GLU A 201 -8.39 -8.44 -9.95
N LEU A 202 -9.34 -7.58 -10.36
CA LEU A 202 -10.53 -7.27 -9.57
C LEU A 202 -11.45 -8.47 -9.35
N LEU A 203 -11.60 -9.30 -10.37
CA LEU A 203 -12.38 -10.53 -10.28
C LEU A 203 -11.76 -11.50 -9.28
N GLU A 204 -10.43 -11.56 -9.18
CA GLU A 204 -9.72 -12.33 -8.15
C GLU A 204 -10.01 -11.80 -6.75
N ILE A 205 -9.94 -10.48 -6.53
CA ILE A 205 -10.29 -9.84 -5.24
C ILE A 205 -11.74 -10.17 -4.85
N ALA A 206 -12.68 -10.02 -5.80
CA ALA A 206 -14.10 -10.24 -5.58
C ALA A 206 -14.43 -11.71 -5.32
N ARG A 207 -13.68 -12.66 -5.90
CA ARG A 207 -13.88 -14.11 -5.67
C ARG A 207 -13.23 -14.61 -4.39
N ASN A 208 -12.23 -13.91 -3.87
CA ASN A 208 -11.48 -14.34 -2.69
C ASN A 208 -12.34 -14.26 -1.41
N PRO A 209 -12.61 -15.38 -0.72
CA PRO A 209 -13.43 -15.39 0.49
C PRO A 209 -12.72 -14.79 1.72
N GLN A 210 -11.42 -14.53 1.65
CA GLN A 210 -10.64 -13.86 2.70
C GLN A 210 -10.70 -12.33 2.59
N THR A 211 -11.18 -11.80 1.47
CA THR A 211 -11.33 -10.35 1.26
C THR A 211 -12.36 -9.79 2.25
N THR A 212 -11.98 -8.74 2.98
CA THR A 212 -12.86 -8.13 3.98
C THR A 212 -14.02 -7.38 3.33
N GLY A 213 -15.15 -7.30 4.03
CA GLY A 213 -16.35 -6.63 3.53
C GLY A 213 -16.14 -5.15 3.16
N GLY A 214 -15.20 -4.46 3.82
CA GLY A 214 -14.84 -3.07 3.50
C GLY A 214 -14.21 -2.90 2.12
N VAL A 215 -13.34 -3.84 1.71
CA VAL A 215 -12.73 -3.85 0.37
C VAL A 215 -13.80 -4.14 -0.69
N LEU A 216 -14.65 -5.14 -0.44
CA LEU A 216 -15.74 -5.50 -1.36
C LEU A 216 -16.75 -4.36 -1.51
N GLN A 217 -17.02 -3.63 -0.44
CA GLN A 217 -17.87 -2.44 -0.47
C GLN A 217 -17.25 -1.31 -1.30
N ARG A 218 -15.95 -1.04 -1.13
CA ARG A 218 -15.25 -0.05 -1.95
C ARG A 218 -15.29 -0.44 -3.41
N LEU A 219 -15.01 -1.71 -3.73
CA LEU A 219 -15.06 -2.23 -5.09
C LEU A 219 -16.46 -2.11 -5.72
N ALA A 220 -17.53 -2.42 -4.97
CA ALA A 220 -18.91 -2.33 -5.45
C ALA A 220 -19.40 -0.90 -5.69
N ASN A 221 -18.77 0.10 -5.07
CA ASN A 221 -19.12 1.51 -5.21
C ASN A 221 -18.19 2.27 -6.18
N ASP A 222 -17.14 1.63 -6.68
CA ASP A 222 -16.23 2.26 -7.63
C ASP A 222 -16.90 2.42 -9.00
N GLN A 223 -16.93 3.63 -9.53
CA GLN A 223 -17.55 3.91 -10.82
C GLN A 223 -16.81 3.24 -11.99
N ARG A 224 -15.50 2.99 -11.86
CA ARG A 224 -14.68 2.41 -12.93
C ARG A 224 -15.01 0.94 -13.17
N TRP A 225 -15.40 0.22 -12.13
CA TRP A 225 -15.48 -1.24 -12.14
C TRP A 225 -16.80 -1.81 -11.63
N GLY A 226 -17.54 -1.04 -10.83
CA GLY A 226 -18.80 -1.45 -10.23
C GLY A 226 -19.91 -1.75 -11.24
N SER A 227 -19.76 -1.33 -12.50
CA SER A 227 -20.67 -1.65 -13.61
C SER A 227 -20.33 -2.96 -14.32
N ASN A 228 -19.16 -3.56 -14.07
CA ASN A 228 -18.76 -4.81 -14.72
C ASN A 228 -19.57 -5.99 -14.16
N TYR A 229 -20.35 -6.64 -15.04
CA TYR A 229 -21.25 -7.74 -14.68
C TYR A 229 -20.53 -8.90 -13.99
N GLU A 230 -19.33 -9.29 -14.44
CA GLU A 230 -18.60 -10.41 -13.86
C GLU A 230 -18.14 -10.10 -12.44
N VAL A 231 -17.69 -8.86 -12.20
CA VAL A 231 -17.31 -8.38 -10.86
C VAL A 231 -18.54 -8.33 -9.97
N GLN A 232 -19.67 -7.80 -10.44
CA GLN A 232 -20.92 -7.78 -9.69
C GLN A 232 -21.39 -9.19 -9.30
N LEU A 233 -21.35 -10.13 -10.24
CA LEU A 233 -21.72 -11.52 -9.99
C LEU A 233 -20.78 -12.18 -8.96
N ALA A 234 -19.48 -11.92 -9.06
CA ALA A 234 -18.50 -12.40 -8.07
C ALA A 234 -18.74 -11.80 -6.68
N LEU A 235 -19.03 -10.50 -6.59
CA LEU A 235 -19.38 -9.82 -5.34
C LEU A 235 -20.62 -10.44 -4.70
N VAL A 236 -21.68 -10.71 -5.47
CA VAL A 236 -22.89 -11.36 -4.93
C VAL A 236 -22.60 -12.77 -4.41
N ARG A 237 -21.66 -13.49 -5.06
CA ARG A 237 -21.27 -14.85 -4.66
C ARG A 237 -20.37 -14.91 -3.44
N ASN A 238 -19.68 -13.81 -3.10
CA ASN A 238 -18.72 -13.80 -2.01
C ASN A 238 -19.42 -13.75 -0.63
N PRO A 239 -19.11 -14.69 0.28
CA PRO A 239 -19.72 -14.75 1.60
C PRO A 239 -19.28 -13.62 2.54
N GLN A 240 -18.32 -12.78 2.18
CA GLN A 240 -17.89 -11.59 2.93
C GLN A 240 -18.55 -10.29 2.46
N THR A 241 -19.17 -10.27 1.27
CA THR A 241 -19.82 -9.06 0.74
C THR A 241 -20.94 -8.61 1.68
N PRO A 242 -20.99 -7.34 2.12
CA PRO A 242 -22.09 -6.84 2.95
C PRO A 242 -23.46 -7.11 2.31
N SER A 243 -24.38 -7.69 3.08
CA SER A 243 -25.69 -8.11 2.56
C SER A 243 -26.48 -7.00 1.86
N PRO A 244 -26.50 -5.73 2.31
CA PRO A 244 -27.19 -4.66 1.59
C PRO A 244 -26.67 -4.47 0.16
N ILE A 245 -25.36 -4.57 -0.03
CA ILE A 245 -24.70 -4.42 -1.33
C ILE A 245 -25.03 -5.60 -2.23
N ALA A 246 -24.91 -6.82 -1.71
CA ALA A 246 -25.26 -8.03 -2.45
C ALA A 246 -26.73 -7.98 -2.91
N ILE A 247 -27.66 -7.57 -2.04
CA ILE A 247 -29.09 -7.46 -2.37
C ILE A 247 -29.33 -6.41 -3.46
N ARG A 248 -28.69 -5.24 -3.37
CA ARG A 248 -28.77 -4.20 -4.41
C ARG A 248 -28.30 -4.74 -5.77
N LEU A 249 -27.20 -5.48 -5.79
CA LEU A 249 -26.63 -6.04 -7.02
C LEU A 249 -27.52 -7.12 -7.66
N LEU A 250 -28.37 -7.83 -6.90
CA LEU A 250 -29.29 -8.83 -7.45
C LEU A 250 -30.26 -8.23 -8.48
N GLU A 251 -30.64 -6.97 -8.33
CA GLU A 251 -31.51 -6.30 -9.29
C GLU A 251 -30.83 -6.12 -10.66
N LEU A 252 -29.51 -6.12 -10.72
CA LEU A 252 -28.75 -5.99 -11.95
C LEU A 252 -28.45 -7.35 -12.62
N MET A 253 -28.74 -8.47 -11.92
CA MET A 253 -28.40 -9.81 -12.39
C MET A 253 -29.38 -10.34 -13.46
N ARG A 254 -28.85 -11.15 -14.37
CA ARG A 254 -29.64 -11.88 -15.39
C ARG A 254 -30.54 -12.93 -14.73
N THR A 255 -31.66 -13.26 -15.37
CA THR A 255 -32.63 -14.24 -14.85
C THR A 255 -32.06 -15.65 -14.69
N SER A 256 -31.14 -16.05 -15.58
CA SER A 256 -30.39 -17.31 -15.49
C SER A 256 -29.54 -17.34 -14.21
N ASP A 257 -28.74 -16.31 -13.96
CA ASP A 257 -27.88 -16.23 -12.78
C ASP A 257 -28.68 -16.13 -11.49
N LEU A 258 -29.78 -15.38 -11.48
CA LEU A 258 -30.70 -15.32 -10.34
C LEU A 258 -31.25 -16.71 -9.96
N ARG A 259 -31.58 -17.54 -10.96
CA ARG A 259 -32.01 -18.94 -10.73
C ARG A 259 -30.90 -19.76 -10.05
N PHE A 260 -29.65 -19.60 -10.49
CA PHE A 260 -28.51 -20.30 -9.89
C PHE A 260 -28.23 -19.79 -8.46
N LEU A 261 -28.25 -18.48 -8.26
CA LEU A 261 -28.03 -17.86 -6.94
C LEU A 261 -29.11 -18.28 -5.94
N ALA A 262 -30.38 -18.35 -6.36
CA ALA A 262 -31.48 -18.81 -5.51
C ALA A 262 -31.34 -20.26 -5.02
N LYS A 263 -30.59 -21.10 -5.74
CA LYS A 263 -30.34 -22.52 -5.38
C LYS A 263 -29.00 -22.74 -4.67
N SER A 264 -28.10 -21.75 -4.68
CA SER A 264 -26.74 -21.91 -4.18
C SER A 264 -26.68 -21.92 -2.65
N GLN A 265 -26.10 -22.97 -2.07
CA GLN A 265 -25.87 -23.07 -0.62
C GLN A 265 -24.65 -22.28 -0.14
N ALA A 266 -23.79 -21.82 -1.06
CA ALA A 266 -22.61 -21.01 -0.72
C ALA A 266 -22.97 -19.57 -0.32
N LEU A 267 -24.19 -19.13 -0.60
CA LEU A 267 -24.68 -17.79 -0.27
C LEU A 267 -25.31 -17.75 1.12
N ARG A 268 -25.22 -16.59 1.76
CA ARG A 268 -25.99 -16.30 2.97
C ARG A 268 -27.49 -16.40 2.71
N GLU A 269 -28.23 -16.94 3.68
CA GLU A 269 -29.68 -17.20 3.58
C GLU A 269 -30.48 -15.97 3.10
N ASN A 270 -30.17 -14.80 3.66
CA ASN A 270 -30.86 -13.56 3.34
C ASN A 270 -30.67 -13.14 1.87
N VAL A 271 -29.45 -13.27 1.33
CA VAL A 271 -29.14 -12.97 -0.07
C VAL A 271 -29.82 -13.99 -0.98
N ARG A 272 -29.81 -15.27 -0.62
CA ARG A 272 -30.47 -16.33 -1.39
C ARG A 272 -31.99 -16.14 -1.47
N LYS A 273 -32.65 -15.84 -0.36
CA LYS A 273 -34.09 -15.53 -0.31
C LYS A 273 -34.42 -14.28 -1.13
N ALA A 274 -33.56 -13.25 -1.07
CA ALA A 274 -33.72 -12.06 -1.91
C ALA A 274 -33.57 -12.40 -3.39
N ALA A 275 -32.60 -13.23 -3.76
CA ALA A 275 -32.39 -13.66 -5.15
C ALA A 275 -33.60 -14.44 -5.68
N LEU A 276 -34.17 -15.34 -4.86
CA LEU A 276 -35.41 -16.05 -5.19
C LEU A 276 -36.58 -15.08 -5.41
N ARG A 277 -36.74 -14.08 -4.55
CA ARG A 277 -37.81 -13.07 -4.68
C ARG A 277 -37.67 -12.29 -5.99
N VAL A 278 -36.46 -11.83 -6.32
CA VAL A 278 -36.18 -11.10 -7.57
C VAL A 278 -36.40 -12.00 -8.79
N TYR A 279 -35.97 -13.27 -8.71
CA TYR A 279 -36.21 -14.27 -9.75
C TYR A 279 -37.70 -14.49 -10.01
N LEU A 280 -38.51 -14.74 -8.96
CA LEU A 280 -39.95 -14.98 -9.10
C LEU A 280 -40.70 -13.76 -9.64
N LYS A 281 -40.26 -12.53 -9.31
CA LYS A 281 -40.82 -11.30 -9.88
C LYS A 281 -40.55 -11.15 -11.38
N ARG A 282 -39.48 -11.77 -11.89
CA ARG A 282 -39.04 -11.70 -13.31
C ARG A 282 -39.38 -12.94 -14.12
N ALA A 283 -39.70 -14.04 -13.45
CA ALA A 283 -40.10 -15.27 -14.10
C ALA A 283 -41.48 -15.04 -14.76
N PRO A 284 -41.63 -15.37 -16.06
CA PRO A 284 -42.92 -15.31 -16.73
C PRO A 284 -43.90 -16.34 -16.17
#